data_AF-A0A2V5UQY8-F1
#
_entry.id   AF-A0A2V5UQY8-F1
#
_cell.length_a   1.000
_cell.length_b   1.000
_cell.length_c   1.000
_cell.angle_alpha   90.00
_cell.angle_beta   90.00
_cell.angle_gamma   90.00
#
_symmetry.space_group_name_H-M   'P 1'
#
loop_
_entity.id
_entity.type
_entity.pdbx_description
1 polymer ?
#
loop_
_entity_poly.entity_id
_entity_poly.type
_entity_poly.pdbx_seq_one_letter_code
_entity_poly.pdbx_strand_id
1 'polypeptide(L)' 'EYKLYGYFSGDKVYEPASNTIYPEFVLKGYELISTNPPAIFKSQFRGTSTAQLRYVVEKPE' A
#
# COMPACT_ATOMS: atom_id res chain seq x y z
N GLU A 1 8.18 -4.69 -4.73
CA GLU A 1 8.31 -5.14 -3.34
C GLU A 1 9.60 -4.60 -2.76
N TYR A 2 9.48 -4.00 -1.58
CA TYR A 2 10.60 -3.45 -0.83
C TYR A 2 10.61 -4.05 0.57
N LYS A 3 11.80 -4.28 1.10
CA LYS A 3 12.00 -4.50 2.53
C LYS A 3 12.55 -3.23 3.15
N LEU A 4 11.90 -2.78 4.23
CA LEU A 4 12.28 -1.57 4.94
C LEU A 4 13.06 -1.95 6.20
N TYR A 5 14.14 -1.22 6.46
CA TYR A 5 14.96 -1.35 7.66
C TYR A 5 14.84 -0.06 8.48
N GLY A 6 14.62 -0.20 9.78
CA GLY A 6 14.36 0.93 10.66
C GLY A 6 13.94 0.45 12.05
N TYR A 7 13.35 1.35 12.83
CA TYR A 7 12.83 1.06 14.16
C TYR A 7 11.66 1.98 14.49
N PHE A 8 10.83 1.58 15.44
CA PHE A 8 9.84 2.47 16.03
C PHE A 8 10.52 3.38 17.05
N SER A 9 10.30 4.70 16.95
CA SER A 9 10.92 5.66 17.88
C SER A 9 10.37 5.57 19.30
N GLY A 10 9.15 5.03 19.45
CA GLY A 10 8.37 5.05 20.68
C GLY A 10 7.31 6.15 20.70
N ASP A 11 7.44 7.13 19.80
CA ASP A 11 6.47 8.20 19.62
C ASP A 11 5.30 7.75 18.73
N LYS A 12 4.31 8.63 18.62
CA LYS A 12 3.10 8.43 17.83
C LYS A 12 2.87 9.60 16.89
N VAL A 13 2.35 9.31 15.70
CA VAL A 13 2.02 10.29 14.66
C VAL A 13 0.57 10.17 14.25
N TYR A 14 -0.06 11.32 14.00
CA TYR A 14 -1.39 11.38 13.41
C TYR A 14 -1.28 11.20 11.89
N GLU A 15 -2.03 10.24 11.33
CA GLU A 15 -2.09 9.94 9.91
C GLU A 15 -3.45 10.40 9.35
N PRO A 16 -3.49 11.42 8.48
CA PRO A 16 -4.74 12.05 8.06
C PRO A 16 -5.65 11.19 7.18
N ALA A 17 -5.13 10.27 6.36
CA ALA A 17 -5.96 9.51 5.42
C ALA A 17 -6.89 8.52 6.12
N SER A 18 -6.46 7.99 7.27
CA SER A 18 -7.26 7.11 8.13
C SER A 18 -7.84 7.81 9.36
N ASN A 19 -7.49 9.08 9.59
CA ASN A 19 -7.82 9.81 10.82
C ASN A 19 -7.44 9.01 12.09
N THR A 20 -6.27 8.36 12.06
CA THR A 20 -5.82 7.43 13.10
C THR A 20 -4.40 7.79 13.56
N ILE A 21 -4.08 7.43 14.81
CA ILE A 21 -2.74 7.60 15.38
C ILE A 21 -1.97 6.29 15.27
N TYR A 22 -0.77 6.33 14.67
CA TYR A 22 0.13 5.18 14.53
C TYR A 22 1.44 5.36 15.28
N PRO A 23 2.13 4.26 15.65
CA PRO A 23 3.52 4.33 16.08
C PRO A 23 4.40 4.93 14.98
N GLU A 24 5.27 5.86 15.34
CA GLU A 24 6.21 6.44 14.38
C GLU A 24 7.31 5.43 14.02
N PHE A 25 7.46 5.15 12.73
CA PHE A 25 8.53 4.31 12.21
C PHE A 25 9.63 5.17 11.56
N VAL A 26 10.85 5.07 12.09
CA VAL A 26 12.03 5.77 11.58
C VAL A 26 12.73 4.91 10.53
N LEU A 27 12.62 5.29 9.26
CA LEU A 27 13.26 4.61 8.14
C LEU A 27 14.79 4.86 8.15
N LYS A 28 15.58 3.80 8.06
CA LYS A 28 17.05 3.85 7.98
C LYS A 28 17.61 3.30 6.67
N GLY A 29 16.83 2.50 5.96
CA GLY A 29 17.22 1.98 4.67
C GLY A 29 16.10 1.16 4.05
N TYR A 30 16.28 0.83 2.78
CA TYR A 30 15.39 -0.06 2.06
C TYR A 30 16.19 -0.94 1.11
N GLU A 31 15.59 -2.07 0.77
CA GLU A 31 16.10 -3.02 -0.21
C GLU A 31 15.00 -3.29 -1.24
N LEU A 32 15.33 -3.17 -2.52
CA LEU A 32 14.44 -3.55 -3.60
C LEU A 32 14.50 -5.07 -3.77
N ILE A 33 13.40 -5.75 -3.42
CA ILE A 33 13.30 -7.21 -3.58
C ILE A 33 12.86 -7.55 -5.00
N SER A 34 11.87 -6.85 -5.53
CA SER A 34 11.33 -7.12 -6.87
C SER A 34 10.62 -5.91 -7.44
N THR A 35 10.85 -5.62 -8.72
CA THR A 35 10.06 -4.64 -9.48
C THR A 35 8.78 -5.24 -10.07
N ASN A 36 8.62 -6.57 -9.99
CA ASN A 36 7.46 -7.32 -10.48
C ASN A 36 6.92 -8.27 -9.39
N PRO A 37 6.37 -7.73 -8.29
CA PRO A 37 5.80 -8.57 -7.23
C PRO A 37 4.45 -9.17 -7.65
N PRO A 38 4.06 -10.33 -7.09
CA PRO A 38 2.71 -10.85 -7.28
C PRO A 38 1.66 -9.87 -6.71
N ALA A 39 0.43 -9.95 -7.21
CA ALA A 39 -0.67 -9.16 -6.67
C ALA A 39 -0.90 -9.49 -5.19
N ILE A 40 -0.88 -8.44 -4.34
CA ILE A 40 -1.07 -8.58 -2.89
C ILE A 40 -2.52 -8.84 -2.49
N PHE A 41 -3.46 -8.56 -3.39
CA PHE A 41 -4.86 -8.88 -3.21
C PHE A 41 -5.15 -10.22 -3.85
N LYS A 42 -5.74 -11.15 -3.08
CA LYS A 42 -6.36 -12.34 -3.65
C LYS A 42 -7.41 -11.85 -4.64
N SER A 43 -7.31 -12.29 -5.90
CA SER A 43 -8.26 -11.94 -6.95
C SER A 43 -9.69 -12.15 -6.45
N GLN A 44 -10.42 -11.06 -6.18
CA GLN A 44 -11.86 -11.13 -5.94
C GLN A 44 -12.64 -11.46 -7.22
N PHE A 45 -11.98 -11.48 -8.38
CA PHE A 45 -12.58 -11.80 -9.66
C PHE A 45 -12.43 -13.27 -10.01
N ARG A 46 -13.39 -14.09 -9.56
CA ARG A 46 -13.69 -15.34 -10.25
C ARG A 46 -14.63 -15.03 -11.42
N GLY A 47 -14.02 -14.70 -12.56
CA GLY A 47 -14.69 -14.63 -13.86
C GLY A 47 -15.18 -13.24 -14.26
N THR A 48 -14.46 -12.60 -15.18
CA THR A 48 -14.91 -12.16 -16.52
C THR A 48 -13.73 -11.52 -17.25
N SER A 49 -13.82 -11.49 -18.58
CA SER A 49 -12.77 -11.22 -19.57
C SER A 49 -11.90 -9.97 -19.34
N THR A 50 -10.66 -10.06 -19.83
CA THR A 50 -9.57 -9.07 -19.83
C THR A 50 -9.86 -7.70 -20.48
N ALA A 51 -11.11 -7.38 -20.79
CA ALA A 51 -11.49 -6.15 -21.48
C ALA A 51 -11.93 -4.99 -20.56
N GLN A 52 -12.06 -5.21 -19.25
CA GLN A 52 -12.75 -4.27 -18.34
C GLN A 52 -11.85 -3.60 -17.29
N LEU A 53 -10.53 -3.60 -17.48
CA LEU A 53 -9.57 -2.84 -16.64
C LEU A 53 -9.43 -1.36 -17.06
N ARG A 54 -10.45 -0.78 -17.70
CA ARG A 54 -10.51 0.67 -17.85
C ARG A 54 -11.09 1.24 -16.56
N TYR A 55 -10.19 1.66 -15.68
CA TYR A 55 -10.48 2.48 -14.52
C TYR A 55 -11.35 3.67 -14.94
N VAL A 56 -12.66 3.58 -14.71
CA VAL A 56 -13.54 4.74 -14.71
C VAL A 56 -13.43 5.32 -13.31
N VAL A 57 -12.63 6.38 -13.19
CA VAL A 57 -12.64 7.24 -12.01
C VAL A 57 -13.89 8.10 -12.13
N GLU A 58 -14.98 7.75 -11.44
CA GLU A 58 -16.10 8.66 -11.31
C GLU A 58 -15.74 9.78 -10.33
N LYS A 59 -15.94 11.02 -10.77
CA LYS A 59 -15.78 12.23 -9.97
C LYS A 59 -16.99 12.37 -9.05
N PRO A 60 -16.82 12.60 -7.73
CA PRO A 60 -17.96 12.84 -6.85
C PRO A 60 -18.55 14.25 -7.08
N GLU A 61 -19.89 14.33 -7.03
CA GLU A 61 -20.68 15.58 -6.96
C GLU A 61 -20.54 16.27 -5.59
#